data_AF-A0A4W2BKI6-F1
#
_entry.id   AF-A0A4W2BKI6-F1
#
_cell.length_a   1.000
_cell.length_b   1.000
_cell.length_c   1.000
_cell.angle_alpha   90.00
_cell.angle_beta   90.00
_cell.angle_gamma   90.00
#
_symmetry.space_group_name_H-M   'P 1'
#
loop_
_entity.id
_entity.type
_entity.pdbx_description
1 polymer ?
#
loop_
_entity_poly.entity_id
_entity_poly.type
_entity_poly.pdbx_seq_one_letter_code
_entity_poly.pdbx_strand_id
1 'polypeptide(L)'
;MAFLVAGTLQVASQVADAQESLGRKGKYSVKDPRVALALCSPEVSASTAALLEGVFQTLGFESCQRQEASVQGFRGELTRFQEQLDAHGGSVGCAFVALVARPWQLRQSQQLVRELSRCKALWGRPKVFLLLSSAPGAVPEPGAFLASLGELCGRRPHWSLLQLLTEVFSRTAEESAGAAYCPVLRSSLRGALCLGNVEPWGPEPEPGPSAQYDLSGARAALLLAVTQGRLGAQHDVEALGGLCQALGFETTLRTDPTAQTFQEEMAQFRKRLDAHRGPVSCALVALMAHGGPQGQLLGADGQERQLEVLVQELSHCGALRGRPKIFLLQACRGGHRDAGVGPAALPWFRRWLRAPPATPSQADVLHVCTDVQGRSSRGPTPRSPNQADVLMVYAAAEGCVAYRDKKGSDFIQTLVEVLRADPKADLLELMTEVNRQVCELDVLGPDCDDRRKACLEIRSSLRRRLCLQV
;
A
#
# COMPACT_ATOMS: atom_id res chain seq x y z
N MET A 1 -2.76 32.04 -29.76
CA MET A 1 -2.81 30.72 -30.44
C MET A 1 -1.59 29.85 -30.13
N ALA A 2 -0.35 30.36 -30.19
CA ALA A 2 0.86 29.56 -29.92
C ALA A 2 1.01 29.02 -28.48
N PHE A 3 0.61 29.78 -27.44
CA PHE A 3 0.71 29.34 -26.04
C PHE A 3 -0.25 28.19 -25.66
N LEU A 4 -1.43 28.13 -26.29
CA LEU A 4 -2.39 27.03 -26.08
C LEU A 4 -1.91 25.73 -26.73
N VAL A 5 -1.25 25.83 -27.89
CA VAL A 5 -0.73 24.66 -28.64
C VAL A 5 0.52 24.08 -27.98
N ALA A 6 1.39 24.93 -27.40
CA ALA A 6 2.57 24.45 -26.67
C ALA A 6 2.19 23.70 -25.38
N GLY A 7 1.20 24.20 -24.64
CA GLY A 7 0.69 23.53 -23.43
C GLY A 7 0.04 22.18 -23.73
N THR A 8 -0.73 22.06 -24.81
CA THR A 8 -1.37 20.79 -25.19
C THR A 8 -0.37 19.75 -25.71
N LEU A 9 0.66 20.17 -26.44
CA LEU A 9 1.73 19.27 -26.90
C LEU A 9 2.58 18.72 -25.75
N GLN A 10 2.90 19.55 -24.75
CA GLN A 10 3.68 19.12 -23.59
C GLN A 10 2.88 18.13 -22.72
N VAL A 11 1.59 18.39 -22.51
CA VAL A 11 0.69 17.46 -21.81
C VAL A 11 0.52 16.16 -22.60
N ALA A 12 0.38 16.22 -23.93
CA ALA A 12 0.27 15.03 -24.77
C ALA A 12 1.55 14.17 -24.75
N SER A 13 2.74 14.80 -24.74
CA SER A 13 4.02 14.09 -24.60
C SER A 13 4.14 13.41 -23.24
N GLN A 14 3.80 14.11 -22.15
CA GLN A 14 3.82 13.53 -20.81
C GLN A 14 2.84 12.36 -20.65
N VAL A 15 1.66 12.46 -21.26
CA VAL A 15 0.67 11.37 -21.28
C VAL A 15 1.20 10.18 -22.09
N ALA A 16 1.83 10.42 -23.24
CA ALA A 16 2.40 9.35 -24.07
C ALA A 16 3.57 8.63 -23.37
N ASP A 17 4.48 9.37 -22.75
CA ASP A 17 5.60 8.81 -21.99
C ASP A 17 5.11 8.01 -20.78
N ALA A 18 4.09 8.51 -20.08
CA ALA A 18 3.45 7.81 -18.97
C ALA A 18 2.69 6.55 -19.45
N GLN A 19 2.04 6.58 -20.62
CA GLN A 19 1.39 5.41 -21.23
C GLN A 19 2.41 4.35 -21.66
N GLU A 20 3.57 4.74 -22.19
CA GLU A 20 4.65 3.80 -22.51
C GLU A 20 5.24 3.19 -21.23
N SER A 21 5.42 4.00 -20.17
CA SER A 21 5.84 3.54 -18.84
C SER A 21 4.84 2.54 -18.24
N LEU A 22 3.53 2.80 -18.38
CA LEU A 22 2.45 1.90 -17.98
C LEU A 22 2.41 0.61 -18.82
N GLY A 23 2.73 0.69 -20.12
CA GLY A 23 2.93 -0.49 -20.96
C GLY A 23 4.09 -1.37 -20.47
N ARG A 24 5.05 -0.78 -19.75
CA ARG A 24 6.13 -1.45 -19.03
C ARG A 24 5.81 -1.64 -17.53
N LYS A 25 4.53 -1.84 -17.16
CA LYS A 25 4.12 -2.23 -15.78
C LYS A 25 5.13 -3.21 -15.21
N GLY A 26 5.82 -2.81 -14.14
CA GLY A 26 6.85 -3.63 -13.52
C GLY A 26 6.23 -4.97 -13.11
N LYS A 27 6.73 -6.09 -13.65
CA LYS A 27 6.36 -7.44 -13.19
C LYS A 27 7.58 -8.02 -12.48
N TYR A 28 7.37 -8.59 -11.29
CA TYR A 28 8.47 -9.31 -10.64
C TYR A 28 8.77 -10.59 -11.41
N SER A 29 10.06 -10.81 -11.72
CA SER A 29 10.51 -12.09 -12.27
C SER A 29 10.47 -13.15 -11.16
N VAL A 30 9.58 -14.13 -11.32
CA VAL A 30 9.44 -15.28 -10.41
C VAL A 30 10.08 -16.56 -10.98
N LYS A 31 11.05 -16.40 -11.89
CA LYS A 31 11.84 -17.51 -12.47
C LYS A 31 12.87 -18.09 -11.50
N ASP A 32 13.33 -17.26 -10.56
CA ASP A 32 14.24 -17.67 -9.49
C ASP A 32 13.49 -18.46 -8.40
N PRO A 33 14.16 -19.34 -7.65
CA PRO A 33 13.57 -20.13 -6.57
C PRO A 33 12.79 -19.28 -5.56
N ARG A 34 11.69 -19.85 -5.06
CA ARG A 34 10.80 -19.21 -4.08
C ARG A 34 10.94 -19.91 -2.74
N VAL A 35 11.14 -19.12 -1.69
CA VAL A 35 11.37 -19.63 -0.34
C VAL A 35 10.25 -19.20 0.59
N ALA A 36 9.81 -20.12 1.44
CA ALA A 36 8.77 -19.87 2.43
C ALA A 36 9.23 -20.25 3.85
N LEU A 37 8.79 -19.46 4.83
CA LEU A 37 9.00 -19.71 6.25
C LEU A 37 7.66 -19.55 6.99
N ALA A 38 7.21 -20.61 7.65
CA ALA A 38 6.11 -20.55 8.60
C ALA A 38 6.67 -20.53 10.04
N LEU A 39 6.40 -19.44 10.77
CA LEU A 39 6.65 -19.33 12.20
C LEU A 39 5.30 -19.42 12.94
N CYS A 40 5.09 -20.54 13.62
CA CYS A 40 3.87 -20.81 14.36
C CYS A 40 4.14 -20.78 15.86
N SER A 41 3.26 -20.13 16.63
CA SER A 41 3.28 -20.30 18.09
C SER A 41 2.79 -21.70 18.47
N PRO A 42 3.25 -22.28 19.61
CA PRO A 42 2.88 -23.65 20.02
C PRO A 42 1.37 -23.90 20.14
N GLU A 43 0.58 -22.84 20.31
CA GLU A 43 -0.88 -22.93 20.47
C GLU A 43 -1.66 -22.98 19.15
N VAL A 44 -0.99 -22.93 18.00
CA VAL A 44 -1.62 -22.98 16.68
C VAL A 44 -2.07 -24.41 16.36
N SER A 45 -3.28 -24.58 15.82
CA SER A 45 -3.78 -25.89 15.45
C SER A 45 -2.98 -26.52 14.30
N ALA A 46 -2.78 -27.84 14.36
CA ALA A 46 -2.14 -28.60 13.28
C ALA A 46 -2.86 -28.44 11.93
N SER A 47 -4.19 -28.26 11.96
CA SER A 47 -4.99 -28.00 10.74
C SER A 47 -4.63 -26.66 10.08
N THR A 48 -4.44 -25.60 10.87
CA THR A 48 -4.04 -24.28 10.35
C THR A 48 -2.64 -24.35 9.73
N ALA A 49 -1.71 -25.04 10.40
CA ALA A 49 -0.36 -25.24 9.87
C ALA A 49 -0.36 -26.04 8.56
N ALA A 50 -1.16 -27.10 8.46
CA ALA A 50 -1.25 -27.91 7.25
C ALA A 50 -1.90 -27.13 6.08
N LEU A 51 -2.93 -26.33 6.35
CA LEU A 51 -3.53 -25.44 5.33
C LEU A 51 -2.51 -24.44 4.80
N LEU A 52 -1.70 -23.84 5.68
CA LEU A 52 -0.67 -22.89 5.30
C LEU A 52 0.40 -23.52 4.40
N GLU A 53 0.86 -24.74 4.72
CA GLU A 53 1.78 -25.50 3.86
C GLU A 53 1.15 -25.80 2.49
N GLY A 54 -0.13 -26.18 2.45
CA GLY A 54 -0.87 -26.37 1.21
C GLY A 54 -0.95 -25.10 0.35
N VAL A 55 -1.15 -23.94 0.97
CA VAL A 55 -1.12 -22.65 0.27
C VAL A 55 0.27 -22.37 -0.31
N PHE A 56 1.34 -22.62 0.44
CA PHE A 56 2.71 -22.45 -0.08
C PHE A 56 3.01 -23.34 -1.28
N GLN A 57 2.61 -24.61 -1.23
CA GLN A 57 2.76 -25.52 -2.36
C GLN A 57 1.95 -25.05 -3.58
N THR A 58 0.70 -24.63 -3.36
CA THR A 58 -0.16 -24.10 -4.44
C THR A 58 0.43 -22.85 -5.08
N LEU A 59 1.12 -22.02 -4.30
CA LEU A 59 1.82 -20.81 -4.74
C LEU A 59 3.23 -21.09 -5.33
N GLY A 60 3.65 -22.35 -5.42
CA GLY A 60 4.93 -22.74 -6.00
C GLY A 60 6.14 -22.40 -5.13
N PHE A 61 6.00 -22.39 -3.81
CA PHE A 61 7.12 -22.29 -2.88
C PHE A 61 7.71 -23.69 -2.63
N GLU A 62 8.78 -24.01 -3.36
CA GLU A 62 9.42 -25.33 -3.35
C GLU A 62 10.19 -25.63 -2.06
N SER A 63 10.74 -24.59 -1.43
CA SER A 63 11.46 -24.69 -0.15
C SER A 63 10.64 -24.04 0.96
N CYS A 64 9.84 -24.84 1.67
CA CYS A 64 9.09 -24.40 2.84
C CYS A 64 9.75 -24.90 4.13
N GLN A 65 10.17 -23.97 5.00
CA GLN A 65 10.58 -24.27 6.36
C GLN A 65 9.43 -23.98 7.33
N ARG A 66 9.15 -24.90 8.24
CA ARG A 66 8.22 -24.67 9.36
C ARG A 66 8.99 -24.72 10.66
N GLN A 67 8.86 -23.69 11.48
CA GLN A 67 9.42 -23.63 12.82
C GLN A 67 8.32 -23.31 13.83
N GLU A 68 8.30 -24.08 14.91
CA GLU A 68 7.50 -23.77 16.09
C GLU A 68 8.38 -22.97 17.06
N ALA A 69 7.95 -21.76 17.41
CA ALA A 69 8.73 -20.88 18.28
C ALA A 69 7.81 -20.00 19.13
N SER A 70 8.28 -19.57 20.29
CA SER A 70 7.60 -18.51 21.02
C SER A 70 7.68 -17.20 20.21
N VAL A 71 6.72 -16.30 20.40
CA VAL A 71 6.70 -15.02 19.66
C VAL A 71 7.94 -14.15 19.95
N GLN A 72 8.55 -14.29 21.14
CA GLN A 72 9.84 -13.67 21.45
C GLN A 72 10.98 -14.27 20.62
N GLY A 73 10.88 -15.56 20.27
CA GLY A 73 11.84 -16.29 19.43
C GLY A 73 11.69 -16.03 17.93
N PHE A 74 10.53 -15.55 17.45
CA PHE A 74 10.28 -15.32 16.01
C PHE A 74 11.35 -14.46 15.35
N ARG A 75 11.85 -13.44 16.05
CA ARG A 75 12.91 -12.58 15.52
C ARG A 75 14.22 -13.35 15.32
N GLY A 76 14.58 -14.21 16.27
CA GLY A 76 15.79 -15.04 16.17
C GLY A 76 15.71 -16.04 15.02
N GLU A 77 14.55 -16.68 14.84
CA GLU A 77 14.33 -17.58 13.69
C GLU A 77 14.37 -16.83 12.36
N LEU A 78 13.81 -15.61 12.31
CA LEU A 78 13.86 -14.79 11.11
C LEU A 78 15.28 -14.32 10.77
N THR A 79 16.09 -13.99 11.78
CA THR A 79 17.51 -13.69 11.60
C THR A 79 18.27 -14.90 11.04
N ARG A 80 18.07 -16.10 11.61
CA ARG A 80 18.69 -17.32 11.09
C ARG A 80 18.29 -17.61 9.65
N PHE A 81 17.01 -17.42 9.33
CA PHE A 81 16.51 -17.58 7.96
C PHE A 81 17.16 -16.58 7.01
N GLN A 82 17.28 -15.31 7.41
CA GLN A 82 17.99 -14.29 6.63
C GLN A 82 19.47 -14.64 6.41
N GLU A 83 20.17 -15.09 7.45
CA GLU A 83 21.57 -15.52 7.35
C GLU A 83 21.73 -16.72 6.40
N GLN A 84 20.81 -17.68 6.44
CA GLN A 84 20.79 -18.82 5.52
C GLN A 84 20.63 -18.38 4.06
N LEU A 85 19.70 -17.46 3.79
CA LEU A 85 19.48 -16.95 2.43
C LEU A 85 20.71 -16.20 1.90
N ASP A 86 21.34 -15.38 2.74
CA ASP A 86 22.56 -14.65 2.34
C ASP A 86 23.78 -15.59 2.19
N ALA A 87 23.86 -16.66 2.98
CA ALA A 87 24.93 -17.65 2.89
C ALA A 87 24.79 -18.59 1.68
N HIS A 88 23.56 -18.86 1.22
CA HIS A 88 23.30 -19.73 0.07
C HIS A 88 23.93 -19.16 -1.22
N GLY A 89 24.02 -17.82 -1.35
CA GLY A 89 24.66 -17.14 -2.47
C GLY A 89 23.92 -17.25 -3.82
N GLY A 90 22.84 -18.04 -3.90
CA GLY A 90 21.96 -18.15 -5.07
C GLY A 90 20.94 -17.01 -5.16
N SER A 91 20.34 -16.83 -6.35
CA SER A 91 19.23 -15.88 -6.54
C SER A 91 17.95 -16.40 -5.90
N VAL A 92 17.24 -15.53 -5.19
CA VAL A 92 15.90 -15.81 -4.64
C VAL A 92 14.90 -14.90 -5.33
N GLY A 93 13.84 -15.47 -5.88
CA GLY A 93 12.83 -14.74 -6.63
C GLY A 93 11.85 -13.99 -5.73
N CYS A 94 11.47 -14.61 -4.63
CA CYS A 94 10.50 -14.10 -3.65
C CYS A 94 10.67 -14.84 -2.33
N ALA A 95 10.45 -14.15 -1.20
CA ALA A 95 10.31 -14.77 0.11
C ALA A 95 8.89 -14.59 0.65
N PHE A 96 8.32 -15.65 1.23
CA PHE A 96 7.03 -15.60 1.90
C PHE A 96 7.18 -16.05 3.35
N VAL A 97 6.91 -15.14 4.29
CA VAL A 97 6.94 -15.42 5.72
C VAL A 97 5.54 -15.37 6.29
N ALA A 98 5.07 -16.48 6.84
CA ALA A 98 3.82 -16.53 7.58
C ALA A 98 4.10 -16.56 9.08
N LEU A 99 3.48 -15.64 9.80
CA LEU A 99 3.54 -15.53 11.25
C LEU A 99 2.16 -15.85 11.82
N VAL A 100 2.06 -16.95 12.57
CA VAL A 100 0.79 -17.41 13.14
C VAL A 100 0.92 -17.38 14.66
N ALA A 101 0.20 -16.48 15.31
CA ALA A 101 0.22 -16.30 16.77
C ALA A 101 -1.06 -15.62 17.26
N ARG A 102 -1.21 -15.39 18.58
CA ARG A 102 -2.39 -14.67 19.10
C ARG A 102 -2.39 -13.19 18.67
N PRO A 103 -3.57 -12.56 18.47
CA PRO A 103 -3.72 -11.17 18.02
C PRO A 103 -2.78 -10.15 18.66
N TRP A 104 -2.66 -10.19 19.99
CA TRP A 104 -1.89 -9.21 20.75
C TRP A 104 -0.38 -9.43 20.73
N GLN A 105 0.11 -10.56 20.23
CA GLN A 105 1.53 -10.90 20.26
C GLN A 105 2.27 -10.42 19.00
N LEU A 106 1.57 -10.22 17.87
CA LEU A 106 2.16 -9.79 16.60
C LEU A 106 2.38 -8.26 16.48
N ARG A 107 2.33 -7.53 17.60
CA ARG A 107 2.38 -6.04 17.64
C ARG A 107 3.71 -5.44 17.14
N GLN A 108 4.78 -6.22 17.00
CA GLN A 108 6.11 -5.76 16.56
C GLN A 108 6.48 -6.17 15.12
N SER A 109 5.49 -6.44 14.26
CA SER A 109 5.70 -6.88 12.88
C SER A 109 6.62 -5.98 12.05
N GLN A 110 6.61 -4.67 12.31
CA GLN A 110 7.53 -3.71 11.67
C GLN A 110 9.02 -4.03 11.91
N GLN A 111 9.38 -4.56 13.09
CA GLN A 111 10.75 -4.97 13.37
C GLN A 111 11.15 -6.21 12.58
N LEU A 112 10.21 -7.14 12.37
CA LEU A 112 10.41 -8.35 11.59
C LEU A 112 10.58 -8.03 10.10
N VAL A 113 9.78 -7.12 9.56
CA VAL A 113 9.94 -6.62 8.18
C VAL A 113 11.34 -6.02 7.98
N ARG A 114 11.80 -5.17 8.92
CA ARG A 114 13.14 -4.57 8.87
C ARG A 114 14.26 -5.60 8.89
N GLU A 115 14.08 -6.73 9.58
CA GLU A 115 15.07 -7.81 9.63
C GLU A 115 15.26 -8.42 8.22
N LEU A 116 14.17 -8.82 7.54
CA LEU A 116 14.27 -9.33 6.17
C LEU A 116 14.66 -8.29 5.14
N SER A 117 14.35 -7.00 5.34
CA SER A 117 14.83 -5.93 4.46
C SER A 117 16.36 -5.83 4.41
N ARG A 118 17.07 -6.35 5.42
CA ARG A 118 18.55 -6.40 5.43
C ARG A 118 19.14 -7.57 4.63
N CYS A 119 18.31 -8.58 4.30
CA CYS A 119 18.72 -9.72 3.50
C CYS A 119 19.13 -9.28 2.08
N LYS A 120 20.42 -9.46 1.77
CA LYS A 120 21.01 -9.05 0.49
C LYS A 120 20.46 -9.87 -0.67
N ALA A 121 20.21 -11.16 -0.46
CA ALA A 121 19.62 -12.06 -1.44
C ALA A 121 18.22 -11.60 -1.91
N LEU A 122 17.56 -10.76 -1.11
CA LEU A 122 16.21 -10.27 -1.35
C LEU A 122 16.15 -8.75 -1.66
N TRP A 123 17.27 -8.10 -1.96
CA TRP A 123 17.24 -6.70 -2.41
C TRP A 123 16.60 -6.59 -3.80
N GLY A 124 15.60 -5.74 -3.93
CA GLY A 124 14.81 -5.62 -5.15
C GLY A 124 13.82 -6.77 -5.38
N ARG A 125 13.65 -7.67 -4.40
CA ARG A 125 12.81 -8.87 -4.52
C ARG A 125 11.61 -8.82 -3.56
N PRO A 126 10.44 -9.34 -3.94
CA PRO A 126 9.26 -9.34 -3.10
C PRO A 126 9.45 -10.11 -1.79
N LYS A 127 8.97 -9.50 -0.71
CA LYS A 127 8.92 -10.06 0.65
C LYS A 127 7.46 -10.03 1.10
N VAL A 128 6.82 -11.18 1.11
CA VAL A 128 5.42 -11.31 1.53
C VAL A 128 5.37 -11.74 2.99
N PHE A 129 4.61 -11.01 3.81
CA PHE A 129 4.36 -11.31 5.22
C PHE A 129 2.88 -11.57 5.42
N LEU A 130 2.51 -12.75 5.88
CA LEU A 130 1.15 -13.09 6.24
C LEU A 130 1.04 -13.22 7.76
N LEU A 131 0.26 -12.34 8.38
CA LEU A 131 0.01 -12.34 9.82
C LEU A 131 -1.38 -12.88 10.09
N LEU A 132 -1.40 -14.08 10.66
CA LEU A 132 -2.61 -14.78 11.03
C LEU A 132 -2.77 -14.74 12.54
N SER A 133 -3.77 -13.98 12.98
CA SER A 133 -4.23 -14.02 14.36
C SER A 133 -4.98 -15.33 14.61
N SER A 134 -4.48 -16.17 15.52
CA SER A 134 -5.14 -17.42 15.93
C SER A 134 -5.46 -17.38 17.43
N ALA A 135 -6.71 -17.65 17.80
CA ALA A 135 -7.09 -17.91 19.19
C ALA A 135 -8.12 -19.06 19.23
N PRO A 136 -8.08 -19.97 20.23
CA PRO A 136 -9.04 -21.06 20.34
C PRO A 136 -10.47 -20.52 20.41
N GLY A 137 -11.32 -20.91 19.46
CA GLY A 137 -12.72 -20.45 19.38
C GLY A 137 -12.92 -19.01 18.89
N ALA A 138 -11.88 -18.33 18.39
CA ALA A 138 -12.02 -17.03 17.77
C ALA A 138 -12.55 -17.16 16.33
N VAL A 139 -13.65 -16.47 16.06
CA VAL A 139 -14.19 -16.31 14.70
C VAL A 139 -13.68 -14.99 14.11
N PRO A 140 -13.22 -14.98 12.86
CA PRO A 140 -13.09 -16.15 11.98
C PRO A 140 -11.77 -16.89 12.20
N GLU A 141 -11.83 -18.21 12.04
CA GLU A 141 -10.62 -19.02 11.99
C GLU A 141 -9.80 -18.65 10.76
N PRO A 142 -8.46 -18.58 10.86
CA PRO A 142 -7.57 -18.37 9.72
C PRO A 142 -7.80 -19.33 8.55
N GLY A 143 -8.42 -20.49 8.82
CA GLY A 143 -8.73 -21.52 7.84
C GLY A 143 -9.58 -21.04 6.65
N ALA A 144 -10.62 -20.24 6.86
CA ALA A 144 -11.49 -19.77 5.76
C ALA A 144 -10.73 -18.85 4.79
N PHE A 145 -9.91 -17.95 5.34
CA PHE A 145 -9.02 -17.09 4.57
C PHE A 145 -7.99 -17.90 3.78
N LEU A 146 -7.30 -18.83 4.45
CA LEU A 146 -6.29 -19.68 3.81
C LEU A 146 -6.87 -20.58 2.73
N ALA A 147 -8.05 -21.18 2.97
CA ALA A 147 -8.75 -21.99 1.99
C ALA A 147 -9.14 -21.18 0.75
N SER A 148 -9.73 -19.99 0.96
CA SER A 148 -10.08 -19.07 -0.13
C SER A 148 -8.86 -18.64 -0.93
N LEU A 149 -7.76 -18.30 -0.26
CA LEU A 149 -6.50 -17.93 -0.91
C LEU A 149 -5.95 -19.08 -1.75
N GLY A 150 -5.85 -20.29 -1.18
CA GLY A 150 -5.38 -21.49 -1.91
C GLY A 150 -6.24 -21.81 -3.13
N GLU A 151 -7.57 -21.80 -2.99
CA GLU A 151 -8.51 -22.06 -4.09
C GLU A 151 -8.33 -21.05 -5.24
N LEU A 152 -8.31 -19.75 -4.92
CA LEU A 152 -8.20 -18.69 -5.92
C LEU A 152 -6.85 -18.71 -6.62
N CYS A 153 -5.76 -18.95 -5.89
CA CYS A 153 -4.43 -19.10 -6.47
C CYS A 153 -4.37 -20.26 -7.48
N GLY A 154 -5.00 -21.40 -7.17
CA GLY A 154 -5.08 -22.53 -8.09
C GLY A 154 -5.93 -22.25 -9.34
N ARG A 155 -7.05 -21.53 -9.19
CA ARG A 155 -7.97 -21.22 -10.30
C ARG A 155 -7.51 -20.06 -11.18
N ARG A 156 -6.79 -19.08 -10.63
CA ARG A 156 -6.39 -17.83 -11.31
C ARG A 156 -4.88 -17.58 -11.17
N PRO A 157 -4.01 -18.46 -11.69
CA PRO A 157 -2.56 -18.37 -11.51
C PRO A 157 -1.92 -17.12 -12.15
N HIS A 158 -2.58 -16.52 -13.14
CA HIS A 158 -2.11 -15.32 -13.85
C HIS A 158 -2.43 -14.01 -13.13
N TRP A 159 -3.32 -14.02 -12.13
CA TRP A 159 -3.66 -12.82 -11.36
C TRP A 159 -2.49 -12.42 -10.46
N SER A 160 -2.32 -11.12 -10.27
CA SER A 160 -1.40 -10.61 -9.27
C SER A 160 -1.90 -10.98 -7.86
N LEU A 161 -0.98 -11.13 -6.92
CA LEU A 161 -1.32 -11.43 -5.53
C LEU A 161 -2.21 -10.35 -4.90
N LEU A 162 -2.08 -9.08 -5.32
CA LEU A 162 -2.98 -8.01 -4.86
C LEU A 162 -4.42 -8.23 -5.34
N GLN A 163 -4.63 -8.58 -6.62
CA GLN A 163 -5.95 -8.90 -7.16
C GLN A 163 -6.57 -10.12 -6.46
N LEU A 164 -5.77 -11.17 -6.24
CA LEU A 164 -6.21 -12.36 -5.51
C LEU A 164 -6.63 -12.02 -4.09
N LEU A 165 -5.84 -11.21 -3.37
CA LEU A 165 -6.16 -10.80 -2.01
C LEU A 165 -7.44 -9.95 -1.95
N THR A 166 -7.65 -9.03 -2.89
CA THR A 166 -8.90 -8.25 -2.96
C THR A 166 -10.12 -9.15 -3.13
N GLU A 167 -10.04 -10.19 -3.96
CA GLU A 167 -11.11 -11.18 -4.13
C GLU A 167 -11.31 -12.04 -2.86
N VAL A 168 -10.23 -12.49 -2.22
CA VAL A 168 -10.30 -13.19 -0.92
C VAL A 168 -10.99 -12.30 0.13
N PHE A 169 -10.69 -11.00 0.15
CA PHE A 169 -11.31 -10.06 1.09
C PHE A 169 -12.81 -9.89 0.82
N SER A 170 -13.25 -9.98 -0.43
CA SER A 170 -14.69 -10.00 -0.78
C SER A 170 -15.37 -11.24 -0.23
N ARG A 171 -14.84 -12.43 -0.55
CA ARG A 171 -15.44 -13.72 -0.16
C ARG A 171 -15.54 -13.86 1.36
N THR A 172 -14.45 -13.56 2.03
CA THR A 172 -14.39 -13.67 3.49
C THR A 172 -15.31 -12.68 4.21
N ALA A 173 -15.56 -11.50 3.61
CA ALA A 173 -16.52 -10.54 4.14
C ALA A 173 -17.98 -10.99 3.94
N GLU A 174 -18.29 -11.70 2.85
CA GLU A 174 -19.62 -12.26 2.58
C GLU A 174 -19.96 -13.45 3.49
N GLU A 175 -18.96 -14.29 3.80
CA GLU A 175 -19.11 -15.46 4.67
C GLU A 175 -19.23 -15.10 6.16
N SER A 176 -18.61 -13.99 6.59
CA SER A 176 -18.73 -13.51 7.97
C SER A 176 -20.06 -12.80 8.18
N ALA A 177 -21.03 -13.46 8.82
CA ALA A 177 -22.33 -12.88 9.22
C ALA A 177 -22.23 -11.81 10.35
N GLY A 178 -21.24 -10.90 10.27
CA GLY A 178 -20.99 -9.85 11.25
C GLY A 178 -19.72 -9.07 10.95
N ALA A 179 -19.74 -7.76 11.25
CA ALA A 179 -18.71 -6.75 10.96
C ALA A 179 -17.37 -6.91 11.73
N ALA A 180 -16.99 -8.12 12.16
CA ALA A 180 -15.83 -8.35 13.02
C ALA A 180 -14.54 -8.71 12.26
N TYR A 181 -14.65 -9.08 10.97
CA TYR A 181 -13.51 -9.47 10.15
C TYR A 181 -13.30 -8.52 8.97
N CYS A 182 -12.16 -7.85 8.95
CA CYS A 182 -11.76 -6.97 7.84
C CYS A 182 -10.25 -7.12 7.63
N PRO A 183 -9.82 -8.05 6.76
CA PRO A 183 -8.41 -8.19 6.45
C PRO A 183 -7.90 -6.91 5.78
N VAL A 184 -6.65 -6.57 6.07
CA VAL A 184 -5.99 -5.38 5.56
C VAL A 184 -4.66 -5.77 4.97
N LEU A 185 -4.37 -5.30 3.76
CA LEU A 185 -3.03 -5.39 3.18
C LEU A 185 -2.29 -4.06 3.34
N ARG A 186 -0.97 -4.12 3.47
CA ARG A 186 -0.03 -3.02 3.35
C ARG A 186 1.02 -3.38 2.31
N SER A 187 1.21 -2.55 1.30
CA SER A 187 2.07 -2.82 0.16
C SER A 187 3.03 -1.67 -0.07
N SER A 188 4.29 -2.00 -0.33
CA SER A 188 5.31 -1.15 -0.94
C SER A 188 5.88 -1.82 -2.19
N LEU A 189 5.11 -2.70 -2.82
CA LEU A 189 5.47 -3.36 -4.08
C LEU A 189 5.64 -2.30 -5.17
N ARG A 190 6.57 -2.57 -6.08
CA ARG A 190 6.92 -1.76 -7.25
C ARG A 190 6.49 -2.44 -8.55
N GLY A 191 5.68 -3.48 -8.44
CA GLY A 191 5.25 -4.26 -9.59
C GLY A 191 4.22 -5.33 -9.24
N ALA A 192 3.63 -5.92 -10.27
CA ALA A 192 2.72 -7.05 -10.14
C ALA A 192 3.51 -8.31 -9.73
N LEU A 193 3.10 -8.91 -8.61
CA LEU A 193 3.61 -10.20 -8.15
C LEU A 193 2.62 -11.30 -8.57
N CYS A 194 2.88 -11.93 -9.71
CA CYS A 194 2.12 -13.09 -10.18
C CYS A 194 2.87 -14.35 -9.75
N LEU A 195 2.25 -15.19 -8.93
CA LEU A 195 2.88 -16.42 -8.41
C LEU A 195 2.54 -17.66 -9.25
N GLY A 196 1.71 -17.57 -10.28
CA GLY A 196 1.49 -18.69 -11.20
C GLY A 196 2.62 -18.90 -12.20
N ASN A 197 2.89 -20.16 -12.55
CA ASN A 197 3.87 -20.57 -13.55
C ASN A 197 3.28 -20.50 -14.98
N VAL A 198 2.84 -19.32 -15.42
CA VAL A 198 2.31 -19.11 -16.78
C VAL A 198 3.08 -18.01 -17.48
N GLU A 199 3.48 -18.23 -18.73
CA GLU A 199 4.13 -17.20 -19.55
C GLU A 199 3.18 -15.98 -19.77
N PRO A 200 3.72 -14.75 -19.80
CA PRO A 200 2.97 -13.55 -19.46
C PRO A 200 2.22 -12.90 -20.64
N TRP A 201 2.12 -13.57 -21.78
CA TRP A 201 1.55 -13.01 -23.01
C TRP A 201 0.18 -13.63 -23.31
N GLY A 202 -0.82 -13.18 -22.57
CA GLY A 202 -2.23 -13.42 -22.88
C GLY A 202 -3.03 -12.17 -22.51
N PRO A 203 -4.14 -11.88 -23.21
CA PRO A 203 -5.05 -10.81 -22.79
C PRO A 203 -5.51 -11.07 -21.35
N GLU A 204 -5.56 -10.01 -20.53
CA GLU A 204 -6.14 -10.13 -19.18
C GLU A 204 -7.56 -10.67 -19.31
N PRO A 205 -7.91 -11.77 -18.62
CA PRO A 205 -9.26 -12.29 -18.70
C PRO A 205 -10.23 -11.33 -18.03
N GLU A 206 -11.37 -11.14 -18.69
CA GLU A 206 -12.50 -10.34 -18.24
C GLU A 206 -12.87 -10.66 -16.77
N PRO A 207 -12.97 -9.64 -15.91
CA PRO A 207 -13.34 -9.83 -14.52
C PRO A 207 -14.78 -10.37 -14.41
N GLY A 208 -15.04 -11.16 -13.36
CA GLY A 208 -16.40 -11.64 -13.08
C GLY A 208 -17.38 -10.50 -12.74
N PRO A 209 -18.70 -10.69 -12.94
CA PRO A 209 -19.71 -9.63 -12.82
C PRO A 209 -19.90 -9.00 -11.41
N SER A 210 -19.29 -9.54 -10.35
CA SER A 210 -19.29 -8.98 -8.98
C SER A 210 -18.00 -8.22 -8.60
N ALA A 211 -17.05 -8.06 -9.52
CA ALA A 211 -15.66 -7.75 -9.21
C ALA A 211 -15.32 -6.26 -9.00
N GLN A 212 -16.22 -5.32 -9.29
CA GLN A 212 -15.90 -3.88 -9.31
C GLN A 212 -16.87 -3.04 -8.46
N TYR A 213 -16.37 -1.94 -7.89
CA TYR A 213 -17.23 -0.93 -7.27
C TYR A 213 -18.04 -0.18 -8.32
N ASP A 214 -19.34 -0.03 -8.06
CA ASP A 214 -20.22 0.81 -8.87
C ASP A 214 -19.94 2.31 -8.58
N LEU A 215 -19.41 3.00 -9.58
CA LEU A 215 -19.07 4.43 -9.57
C LEU A 215 -20.02 5.34 -10.37
N SER A 216 -21.26 4.88 -10.59
CA SER A 216 -22.29 5.64 -11.31
C SER A 216 -22.90 6.80 -10.48
N GLY A 217 -22.81 6.72 -9.15
CA GLY A 217 -23.26 7.76 -8.22
C GLY A 217 -22.29 8.95 -8.08
N ALA A 218 -22.67 9.92 -7.26
CA ALA A 218 -21.89 11.12 -6.97
C ALA A 218 -20.53 10.79 -6.35
N ARG A 219 -19.50 11.53 -6.77
CA ARG A 219 -18.12 11.40 -6.29
C ARG A 219 -17.73 12.70 -5.63
N ALA A 220 -17.25 12.64 -4.39
CA ALA A 220 -16.89 13.84 -3.64
C ALA A 220 -15.42 13.80 -3.23
N ALA A 221 -14.73 14.92 -3.36
CA ALA A 221 -13.33 15.06 -2.95
C ALA A 221 -13.18 16.17 -1.89
N LEU A 222 -12.33 15.93 -0.89
CA LEU A 222 -11.91 16.92 0.10
C LEU A 222 -10.39 17.05 0.07
N LEU A 223 -9.87 18.22 -0.28
CA LEU A 223 -8.45 18.53 -0.27
C LEU A 223 -8.16 19.46 0.92
N LEU A 224 -7.38 18.99 1.89
CA LEU A 224 -6.93 19.76 3.05
C LEU A 224 -5.41 19.94 2.94
N ALA A 225 -4.96 21.16 2.67
CA ALA A 225 -3.57 21.44 2.32
C ALA A 225 -2.98 22.56 3.16
N VAL A 226 -1.95 22.27 3.95
CA VAL A 226 -1.11 23.32 4.54
C VAL A 226 -0.09 23.73 3.48
N THR A 227 -0.11 24.99 3.06
CA THR A 227 0.75 25.55 2.01
C THR A 227 1.82 26.48 2.58
N GLN A 228 1.55 27.09 3.74
CA GLN A 228 2.50 27.94 4.46
C GLN A 228 3.79 27.17 4.78
N GLY A 229 4.94 27.76 4.47
CA GLY A 229 6.25 27.15 4.69
C GLY A 229 6.54 25.91 3.84
N ARG A 230 5.68 25.59 2.86
CA ARG A 230 5.77 24.35 2.05
C ARG A 230 5.88 24.67 0.56
N LEU A 231 7.05 25.17 0.13
CA LEU A 231 7.33 25.52 -1.28
C LEU A 231 6.93 24.42 -2.28
N GLY A 232 6.11 24.73 -3.28
CA GLY A 232 5.61 23.73 -4.24
C GLY A 232 4.35 22.97 -3.79
N ALA A 233 3.89 23.13 -2.54
CA ALA A 233 2.61 22.54 -2.11
C ALA A 233 1.41 23.09 -2.89
N GLN A 234 1.51 24.32 -3.39
CA GLN A 234 0.49 24.90 -4.26
C GLN A 234 0.37 24.14 -5.59
N HIS A 235 1.48 23.66 -6.15
CA HIS A 235 1.45 22.83 -7.36
C HIS A 235 0.81 21.46 -7.10
N ASP A 236 0.98 20.89 -5.90
CA ASP A 236 0.28 19.66 -5.51
C ASP A 236 -1.25 19.89 -5.42
N VAL A 237 -1.68 21.03 -4.87
CA VAL A 237 -3.09 21.43 -4.81
C VAL A 237 -3.68 21.59 -6.20
N GLU A 238 -2.98 22.28 -7.10
CA GLU A 238 -3.40 22.49 -8.49
C GLU A 238 -3.48 21.17 -9.27
N ALA A 239 -2.45 20.32 -9.15
CA ALA A 239 -2.38 19.04 -9.83
C ALA A 239 -3.51 18.10 -9.39
N LEU A 240 -3.73 17.95 -8.08
CA LEU A 240 -4.82 17.13 -7.54
C LEU A 240 -6.20 17.72 -7.84
N GLY A 241 -6.36 19.04 -7.77
CA GLY A 241 -7.62 19.70 -8.12
C GLY A 241 -8.00 19.42 -9.57
N GLY A 242 -7.05 19.57 -10.49
CA GLY A 242 -7.24 19.23 -11.91
C GLY A 242 -7.51 17.75 -12.16
N LEU A 243 -6.86 16.85 -11.42
CA LEU A 243 -7.17 15.41 -11.50
C LEU A 243 -8.58 15.10 -10.99
N CYS A 244 -8.97 15.63 -9.84
CA CYS A 244 -10.31 15.42 -9.27
C CYS A 244 -11.40 15.91 -10.24
N GLN A 245 -11.18 17.08 -10.86
CA GLN A 245 -12.08 17.60 -11.90
C GLN A 245 -12.17 16.66 -13.11
N ALA A 246 -11.02 16.16 -13.62
CA ALA A 246 -10.99 15.25 -14.75
C ALA A 246 -11.69 13.90 -14.46
N LEU A 247 -11.64 13.45 -13.20
CA LEU A 247 -12.30 12.22 -12.74
C LEU A 247 -13.74 12.45 -12.24
N GLY A 248 -14.29 13.66 -12.40
CA GLY A 248 -15.69 13.97 -12.08
C GLY A 248 -16.02 14.06 -10.59
N PHE A 249 -15.03 14.39 -9.73
CA PHE A 249 -15.27 14.63 -8.31
C PHE A 249 -15.74 16.06 -8.05
N GLU A 250 -16.80 16.21 -7.25
CA GLU A 250 -17.15 17.49 -6.63
C GLU A 250 -16.13 17.79 -5.52
N THR A 251 -15.26 18.77 -5.77
CA THR A 251 -14.07 18.99 -4.93
C THR A 251 -14.25 20.18 -3.99
N THR A 252 -14.04 19.96 -2.70
CA THR A 252 -13.89 21.01 -1.69
C THR A 252 -12.41 21.15 -1.33
N LEU A 253 -11.88 22.37 -1.40
CA LEU A 253 -10.50 22.68 -1.01
C LEU A 253 -10.48 23.58 0.23
N ARG A 254 -9.66 23.23 1.21
CA ARG A 254 -9.30 24.10 2.33
C ARG A 254 -7.78 24.22 2.44
N THR A 255 -7.28 25.44 2.34
CA THR A 255 -5.85 25.76 2.54
C THR A 255 -5.57 26.20 3.97
N ASP A 256 -4.37 25.88 4.43
CA ASP A 256 -3.84 26.21 5.75
C ASP A 256 -4.79 25.89 6.94
N PRO A 257 -5.40 24.70 6.99
CA PRO A 257 -6.23 24.33 8.14
C PRO A 257 -5.38 24.23 9.40
N THR A 258 -5.93 24.70 10.52
CA THR A 258 -5.41 24.39 11.86
C THR A 258 -5.62 22.91 12.18
N ALA A 259 -4.96 22.42 13.22
CA ALA A 259 -5.22 21.10 13.78
C ALA A 259 -6.72 20.88 14.05
N GLN A 260 -7.42 21.85 14.61
CA GLN A 260 -8.86 21.72 14.86
C GLN A 260 -9.67 21.73 13.55
N THR A 261 -9.32 22.62 12.61
CA THR A 261 -10.01 22.74 11.32
C THR A 261 -9.92 21.45 10.50
N PHE A 262 -8.84 20.67 10.57
CA PHE A 262 -8.78 19.34 9.93
C PHE A 262 -9.97 18.46 10.32
N GLN A 263 -10.29 18.41 11.62
CA GLN A 263 -11.38 17.59 12.14
C GLN A 263 -12.75 18.17 11.79
N GLU A 264 -12.90 19.49 11.86
CA GLU A 264 -14.14 20.19 11.54
C GLU A 264 -14.52 20.01 10.06
N GLU A 265 -13.57 20.18 9.14
CA GLU A 265 -13.79 19.98 7.71
C GLU A 265 -14.14 18.53 7.38
N MET A 266 -13.50 17.56 8.04
CA MET A 266 -13.85 16.15 7.88
C MET A 266 -15.27 15.85 8.35
N ALA A 267 -15.67 16.40 9.51
CA ALA A 267 -17.01 16.25 10.05
C ALA A 267 -18.08 16.92 9.16
N GLN A 268 -17.77 18.11 8.62
CA GLN A 268 -18.64 18.80 7.66
C GLN A 268 -18.76 18.02 6.35
N PHE A 269 -17.65 17.49 5.84
CA PHE A 269 -17.64 16.67 4.64
C PHE A 269 -18.49 15.40 4.81
N ARG A 270 -18.36 14.69 5.93
CA ARG A 270 -19.26 13.57 6.27
C ARG A 270 -20.73 14.02 6.25
N LYS A 271 -21.07 15.12 6.94
CA LYS A 271 -22.45 15.62 6.99
C LYS A 271 -23.01 15.93 5.60
N ARG A 272 -22.20 16.54 4.72
CA ARG A 272 -22.60 16.82 3.33
C ARG A 272 -22.88 15.54 2.55
N LEU A 273 -22.03 14.52 2.70
CA LEU A 273 -22.22 13.23 2.04
C LEU A 273 -23.48 12.51 2.54
N ASP A 274 -23.70 12.48 3.85
CA ASP A 274 -24.90 11.85 4.45
C ASP A 274 -26.20 12.60 4.10
N ALA A 275 -26.11 13.91 3.84
CA ALA A 275 -27.24 14.74 3.41
C ALA A 275 -27.44 14.75 1.88
N HIS A 276 -26.56 14.09 1.11
CA HIS A 276 -26.65 14.09 -0.35
C HIS A 276 -27.92 13.34 -0.80
N ARG A 277 -28.69 13.93 -1.73
CA ARG A 277 -29.99 13.39 -2.14
C ARG A 277 -29.90 12.13 -3.01
N GLY A 278 -28.77 11.93 -3.70
CA GLY A 278 -28.52 10.79 -4.58
C GLY A 278 -27.56 9.75 -3.98
N PRO A 279 -27.29 8.64 -4.70
CA PRO A 279 -26.28 7.68 -4.27
C PRO A 279 -24.88 8.31 -4.36
N VAL A 280 -24.11 8.21 -3.28
CA VAL A 280 -22.68 8.54 -3.27
C VAL A 280 -21.91 7.26 -3.60
N SER A 281 -21.05 7.31 -4.61
CA SER A 281 -20.33 6.14 -5.09
C SER A 281 -18.94 5.99 -4.48
N CYS A 282 -18.25 7.08 -4.20
CA CYS A 282 -16.96 7.09 -3.51
C CYS A 282 -16.64 8.46 -2.90
N ALA A 283 -15.65 8.48 -2.00
CA ALA A 283 -15.06 9.72 -1.51
C ALA A 283 -13.53 9.67 -1.57
N LEU A 284 -12.93 10.78 -1.97
CA LEU A 284 -11.49 11.00 -1.95
C LEU A 284 -11.13 12.09 -0.96
N VAL A 285 -10.13 11.87 -0.12
CA VAL A 285 -9.59 12.85 0.81
C VAL A 285 -8.09 12.96 0.59
N ALA A 286 -7.59 14.14 0.26
CA ALA A 286 -6.16 14.41 0.23
C ALA A 286 -5.78 15.26 1.46
N LEU A 287 -4.84 14.76 2.26
CA LEU A 287 -4.28 15.47 3.40
C LEU A 287 -2.81 15.78 3.10
N MET A 288 -2.49 17.05 2.91
CA MET A 288 -1.16 17.50 2.52
C MET A 288 -0.61 18.47 3.56
N ALA A 289 0.28 17.99 4.43
CA ALA A 289 0.78 18.77 5.57
C ALA A 289 2.24 18.41 5.93
N HIS A 290 2.80 19.09 6.92
CA HIS A 290 3.97 18.53 7.62
C HIS A 290 3.55 17.33 8.47
N GLY A 291 4.52 16.45 8.71
CA GLY A 291 4.32 15.23 9.47
C GLY A 291 5.08 15.25 10.80
N GLY A 292 4.42 14.81 11.87
CA GLY A 292 5.04 14.63 13.17
C GLY A 292 5.91 13.37 13.24
N PRO A 293 6.64 13.17 14.35
CA PRO A 293 7.55 12.03 14.53
C PRO A 293 6.89 10.65 14.41
N GLN A 294 5.57 10.56 14.61
CA GLN A 294 4.79 9.32 14.52
C GLN A 294 3.77 9.36 13.38
N GLY A 295 3.90 10.31 12.44
CA GLY A 295 3.00 10.46 11.30
C GLY A 295 1.71 11.24 11.59
N GLN A 296 1.68 12.04 12.66
CA GLN A 296 0.63 13.04 12.88
C GLN A 296 0.66 14.11 11.79
N LEU A 297 -0.48 14.74 11.52
CA LEU A 297 -0.55 15.91 10.64
C LEU A 297 -0.36 17.19 11.45
N LEU A 298 0.53 18.06 11.02
CA LEU A 298 0.68 19.39 11.62
C LEU A 298 -0.23 20.39 10.91
N GLY A 299 -1.08 21.07 11.69
CA GLY A 299 -1.86 22.21 11.22
C GLY A 299 -1.03 23.47 11.02
N ALA A 300 -1.63 24.48 10.39
CA ALA A 300 -1.02 25.80 10.23
C ALA A 300 -0.74 26.51 11.58
N ASP A 301 -1.41 26.09 12.64
CA ASP A 301 -1.19 26.49 14.04
C ASP A 301 -0.02 25.75 14.71
N GLY A 302 0.68 24.87 13.98
CA GLY A 302 1.78 24.05 14.49
C GLY A 302 1.35 22.93 15.43
N GLN A 303 0.05 22.75 15.66
CA GLN A 303 -0.50 21.70 16.50
C GLN A 303 -0.67 20.40 15.70
N GLU A 304 -0.57 19.27 16.40
CA GLU A 304 -0.65 17.94 15.79
C GLU A 304 -2.08 17.37 15.83
N ARG A 305 -2.45 16.64 14.77
CA ARG A 305 -3.63 15.76 14.74
C ARG A 305 -3.28 14.36 14.32
N GLN A 306 -3.91 13.41 15.02
CA GLN A 306 -3.87 12.01 14.66
C GLN A 306 -4.70 11.76 13.41
N LEU A 307 -4.09 11.10 12.43
CA LEU A 307 -4.75 10.73 11.18
C LEU A 307 -5.93 9.78 11.43
N GLU A 308 -5.79 8.89 12.41
CA GLU A 308 -6.77 7.86 12.75
C GLU A 308 -8.13 8.48 13.09
N VAL A 309 -8.15 9.64 13.74
CA VAL A 309 -9.38 10.37 14.08
C VAL A 309 -10.10 10.84 12.82
N LEU A 310 -9.38 11.30 11.80
CA LEU A 310 -9.95 11.77 10.53
C LEU A 310 -10.50 10.61 9.70
N VAL A 311 -9.75 9.51 9.62
CA VAL A 311 -10.20 8.29 8.93
C VAL A 311 -11.42 7.69 9.63
N GLN A 312 -11.42 7.69 10.97
CA GLN A 312 -12.55 7.24 11.77
C GLN A 312 -13.78 8.11 11.54
N GLU A 313 -13.63 9.44 11.44
CA GLU A 313 -14.75 10.34 11.19
C GLU A 313 -15.48 10.00 9.89
N LEU A 314 -14.75 9.82 8.78
CA LEU A 314 -15.34 9.43 7.50
C LEU A 314 -15.87 7.99 7.48
N SER A 315 -15.28 7.09 8.28
CA SER A 315 -15.75 5.70 8.42
C SER A 315 -17.15 5.61 9.05
N HIS A 316 -17.60 6.64 9.77
CA HIS A 316 -18.96 6.76 10.29
C HIS A 316 -19.97 7.33 9.29
N CYS A 317 -19.56 7.67 8.06
CA CYS A 317 -20.46 8.14 7.00
C CYS A 317 -21.39 7.00 6.56
N GLY A 318 -22.70 7.21 6.69
CA GLY A 318 -23.73 6.27 6.26
C GLY A 318 -23.78 6.12 4.74
N ALA A 319 -23.61 7.23 4.01
CA ALA A 319 -23.61 7.25 2.54
C ALA A 319 -22.46 6.45 1.92
N LEU A 320 -21.36 6.23 2.66
CA LEU A 320 -20.18 5.50 2.21
C LEU A 320 -20.10 4.05 2.70
N ARG A 321 -21.17 3.48 3.24
CA ARG A 321 -21.18 2.05 3.61
C ARG A 321 -21.06 1.16 2.37
N GLY A 322 -20.06 0.28 2.35
CA GLY A 322 -19.79 -0.56 1.18
C GLY A 322 -19.18 0.21 0.00
N ARG A 323 -18.82 1.48 0.18
CA ARG A 323 -18.28 2.35 -0.86
C ARG A 323 -16.82 2.73 -0.53
N PRO A 324 -15.96 2.88 -1.55
CA PRO A 324 -14.55 3.15 -1.34
C PRO A 324 -14.32 4.55 -0.77
N LYS A 325 -13.50 4.60 0.29
CA LYS A 325 -12.96 5.80 0.92
C LYS A 325 -11.47 5.86 0.63
N ILE A 326 -11.03 6.82 -0.17
CA ILE A 326 -9.66 6.95 -0.65
C ILE A 326 -8.98 8.08 0.13
N PHE A 327 -7.85 7.81 0.76
CA PHE A 327 -7.04 8.80 1.46
C PHE A 327 -5.65 8.89 0.82
N LEU A 328 -5.29 10.10 0.38
CA LEU A 328 -3.97 10.43 -0.15
C LEU A 328 -3.24 11.28 0.88
N LEU A 329 -2.06 10.86 1.32
CA LEU A 329 -1.40 11.39 2.52
C LEU A 329 0.00 11.87 2.18
N GLN A 330 0.12 13.17 1.85
CA GLN A 330 1.40 13.84 1.61
C GLN A 330 1.90 14.50 2.89
N ALA A 331 2.51 13.69 3.75
CA ALA A 331 3.14 14.11 5.00
C ALA A 331 4.30 13.17 5.38
N CYS A 332 5.29 13.69 6.09
CA CYS A 332 6.35 12.87 6.69
C CYS A 332 5.76 11.91 7.73
N ARG A 333 6.42 10.78 7.96
CA ARG A 333 6.01 9.80 8.97
C ARG A 333 7.12 9.47 9.96
N GLY A 334 8.08 10.37 10.03
CA GLY A 334 9.31 10.28 10.82
C GLY A 334 10.43 11.04 10.13
N GLY A 335 11.62 10.98 10.72
CA GLY A 335 12.81 11.71 10.25
C GLY A 335 13.79 10.87 9.43
N HIS A 336 13.51 9.58 9.19
CA HIS A 336 14.46 8.71 8.50
C HIS A 336 14.56 9.08 7.02
N ARG A 337 15.79 9.31 6.56
CA ARG A 337 16.13 9.57 5.16
C ARG A 337 16.78 8.31 4.61
N ASP A 338 16.06 7.60 3.76
CA ASP A 338 16.52 6.32 3.22
C ASP A 338 17.67 6.54 2.23
N ALA A 339 18.83 5.95 2.48
CA ALA A 339 19.96 5.98 1.56
C ALA A 339 19.80 4.99 0.40
N GLY A 340 18.80 4.11 0.48
CA GLY A 340 18.64 2.95 -0.36
C GLY A 340 19.58 1.81 0.04
N VAL A 341 19.26 0.62 -0.49
CA VAL A 341 20.05 -0.60 -0.41
C VAL A 341 20.34 -1.06 -1.83
N GLY A 342 21.48 -1.71 -2.05
CA GLY A 342 21.84 -2.22 -3.35
C GLY A 342 23.24 -2.80 -3.40
N PRO A 343 23.57 -3.55 -4.46
CA PRO A 343 24.90 -4.14 -4.62
C PRO A 343 25.96 -3.04 -4.56
N ALA A 344 26.98 -3.22 -3.72
CA ALA A 344 28.11 -2.31 -3.70
C ALA A 344 28.83 -2.38 -5.05
N ALA A 345 28.69 -1.35 -5.89
CA ALA A 345 29.42 -1.27 -7.14
C ALA A 345 30.94 -1.28 -6.84
N LEU A 346 31.67 -2.24 -7.41
CA LEU A 346 33.12 -2.32 -7.27
C LEU A 346 33.76 -0.99 -7.72
N PRO A 347 34.79 -0.47 -7.01
CA PRO A 347 35.36 0.85 -7.29
C PRO A 347 35.80 1.06 -8.75
N TRP A 348 36.31 0.00 -9.40
CA TRP A 348 36.73 0.05 -10.81
C TRP A 348 35.55 0.05 -11.80
N PHE A 349 34.40 -0.51 -11.41
CA PHE A 349 33.17 -0.57 -12.22
C PHE A 349 32.50 0.81 -12.36
N ARG A 350 32.59 1.64 -11.30
CA ARG A 350 32.08 3.03 -11.29
C ARG A 350 32.76 3.94 -12.34
N ARG A 351 33.92 3.53 -12.86
CA ARG A 351 34.70 4.31 -13.83
C ARG A 351 34.17 4.23 -15.26
N TRP A 352 33.32 3.23 -15.57
CA TRP A 352 32.85 2.97 -16.94
C TRP A 352 31.32 2.82 -17.07
N LEU A 353 30.60 2.46 -15.99
CA LEU A 353 29.14 2.32 -16.00
C LEU A 353 28.51 2.97 -14.76
N ARG A 354 27.27 3.49 -14.88
CA ARG A 354 26.49 3.96 -13.72
C ARG A 354 26.31 2.80 -12.74
N ALA A 355 26.55 3.05 -11.45
CA ALA A 355 26.24 2.06 -10.42
C ALA A 355 24.76 1.66 -10.51
N PRO A 356 24.40 0.39 -10.21
CA PRO A 356 23.01 -0.02 -10.17
C PRO A 356 22.22 0.92 -9.24
N PRO A 357 21.02 1.38 -9.64
CA PRO A 357 20.24 2.27 -8.82
C PRO A 357 19.92 1.58 -7.49
N ALA A 358 20.13 2.30 -6.38
CA ALA A 358 19.76 1.79 -5.06
C ALA A 358 18.24 1.66 -4.98
N THR A 359 17.75 0.57 -4.40
CA THR A 359 16.34 0.36 -4.09
C THR A 359 16.03 0.91 -2.70
N PRO A 360 14.87 1.52 -2.43
CA PRO A 360 14.52 1.90 -1.07
C PRO A 360 14.52 0.68 -0.13
N SER A 361 14.99 0.87 1.11
CA SER A 361 15.12 -0.18 2.13
C SER A 361 13.78 -0.82 2.55
N GLN A 362 12.68 -0.06 2.41
CA GLN A 362 11.32 -0.50 2.75
C GLN A 362 10.49 -0.89 1.53
N ALA A 363 11.08 -0.92 0.32
CA ALA A 363 10.39 -1.34 -0.90
C ALA A 363 10.21 -2.86 -0.99
N ASP A 364 9.34 -3.28 -1.90
CA ASP A 364 9.10 -4.68 -2.25
C ASP A 364 8.50 -5.52 -1.10
N VAL A 365 7.80 -4.88 -0.16
CA VAL A 365 7.14 -5.56 0.96
C VAL A 365 5.63 -5.63 0.73
N LEU A 366 5.04 -6.80 0.93
CA LEU A 366 3.60 -6.97 1.05
C LEU A 366 3.28 -7.60 2.40
N HIS A 367 2.44 -6.96 3.18
CA HIS A 367 2.05 -7.40 4.51
C HIS A 367 0.53 -7.56 4.56
N VAL A 368 0.06 -8.76 4.91
CA VAL A 368 -1.37 -9.09 4.99
C VAL A 368 -1.71 -9.42 6.43
N CYS A 369 -2.64 -8.67 7.02
CA CYS A 369 -3.12 -8.88 8.37
C CYS A 369 -4.58 -9.34 8.33
N THR A 370 -4.88 -10.46 8.99
CA THR A 370 -6.25 -10.99 9.11
C THR A 370 -6.84 -10.76 10.52
N ASP A 371 -6.37 -9.75 11.24
CA ASP A 371 -6.70 -9.62 12.67
C ASP A 371 -8.19 -9.31 12.90
N VAL A 372 -8.75 -9.90 13.96
CA VAL A 372 -10.02 -9.46 14.57
C VAL A 372 -9.68 -8.22 15.37
N GLN A 373 -10.21 -7.06 14.97
CA GLN A 373 -9.89 -5.73 15.51
C GLN A 373 -9.82 -5.72 17.06
N GLY A 374 -8.62 -5.96 17.60
CA GLY A 374 -8.36 -6.19 19.01
C GLY A 374 -7.59 -5.02 19.64
N ARG A 375 -8.00 -4.65 20.87
CA ARG A 375 -7.50 -3.50 21.67
C ARG A 375 -6.05 -3.07 21.35
N SER A 376 -5.92 -1.97 20.61
CA SER A 376 -4.71 -1.16 20.63
C SER A 376 -4.66 -0.47 21.99
N SER A 377 -3.62 -0.74 22.79
CA SER A 377 -3.40 -0.05 24.07
C SER A 377 -2.09 0.74 24.00
N ARG A 378 -2.16 1.88 23.30
CA ARG A 378 -1.53 3.14 23.70
C ARG A 378 -2.19 4.29 22.90
N GLY A 379 -3.35 4.73 23.38
CA GLY A 379 -4.18 5.79 22.80
C GLY A 379 -5.67 5.46 22.93
N PRO A 380 -6.54 6.41 23.31
CA PRO A 380 -7.99 6.18 23.39
C PRO A 380 -8.54 6.15 21.96
N THR A 381 -8.54 4.98 21.31
CA THR A 381 -9.23 4.78 20.03
C THR A 381 -10.57 4.09 20.31
N PRO A 382 -11.72 4.77 20.10
CA PRO A 382 -13.01 4.14 20.16
C PRO A 382 -13.11 3.09 19.04
N ARG A 383 -13.60 1.89 19.41
CA ARG A 383 -14.09 0.85 18.50
C ARG A 383 -14.81 1.48 17.31
N SER A 384 -14.40 1.17 16.08
CA SER A 384 -15.27 1.39 14.92
C SER A 384 -15.19 0.20 13.96
N PRO A 385 -16.28 -0.59 13.84
CA PRO A 385 -16.37 -1.76 12.95
C PRO A 385 -16.44 -1.40 11.45
N ASN A 386 -15.95 -0.22 11.04
CA ASN A 386 -16.24 0.35 9.71
C ASN A 386 -15.00 0.80 8.91
N GLN A 387 -13.83 0.19 9.16
CA GLN A 387 -12.61 0.41 8.37
C GLN A 387 -12.55 -0.40 7.06
N ALA A 388 -13.65 -1.05 6.66
CA ALA A 388 -13.77 -1.70 5.36
C ALA A 388 -13.89 -0.67 4.21
N ASP A 389 -13.48 -1.09 3.02
CA ASP A 389 -13.49 -0.29 1.79
C ASP A 389 -12.63 0.98 1.90
N VAL A 390 -11.52 0.93 2.63
CA VAL A 390 -10.60 2.05 2.79
C VAL A 390 -9.32 1.78 2.01
N LEU A 391 -8.90 2.76 1.20
CA LEU A 391 -7.57 2.82 0.61
C LEU A 391 -6.83 4.02 1.19
N MET A 392 -5.68 3.81 1.81
CA MET A 392 -4.79 4.89 2.27
C MET A 392 -3.45 4.78 1.57
N VAL A 393 -2.99 5.87 0.96
CA VAL A 393 -1.71 5.93 0.25
C VAL A 393 -0.86 7.00 0.92
N TYR A 394 0.21 6.56 1.56
CA TYR A 394 1.17 7.42 2.25
C TYR A 394 2.34 7.72 1.33
N ALA A 395 2.68 9.01 1.22
CA ALA A 395 3.83 9.52 0.47
C ALA A 395 5.19 8.99 0.96
N ALA A 396 5.22 8.46 2.19
CA ALA A 396 6.39 7.89 2.81
C ALA A 396 6.04 6.62 3.59
N ALA A 397 6.96 5.67 3.57
CA ALA A 397 6.91 4.51 4.43
C ALA A 397 7.08 4.89 5.91
N GLU A 398 6.67 4.01 6.83
CA GLU A 398 6.63 4.31 8.27
C GLU A 398 8.03 4.69 8.80
N GLY A 399 8.12 5.82 9.50
CA GLY A 399 9.38 6.38 10.01
C GLY A 399 10.15 7.25 9.03
N CYS A 400 9.74 7.32 7.74
CA CYS A 400 10.50 8.00 6.69
C CYS A 400 9.97 9.41 6.36
N VAL A 401 10.82 10.18 5.67
CA VAL A 401 10.51 11.51 5.13
C VAL A 401 9.73 11.41 3.82
N ALA A 402 8.74 12.29 3.64
CA ALA A 402 8.07 12.50 2.36
C ALA A 402 8.70 13.73 1.67
N TYR A 403 9.10 13.58 0.41
CA TYR A 403 9.86 14.60 -0.30
C TYR A 403 8.98 15.53 -1.14
N ARG A 404 9.47 16.75 -1.33
CA ARG A 404 8.84 17.81 -2.12
C ARG A 404 9.88 18.83 -2.55
N ASP A 405 9.79 19.29 -3.78
CA ASP A 405 10.59 20.37 -4.33
C ASP A 405 9.72 21.56 -4.78
N LYS A 406 10.31 22.50 -5.53
CA LYS A 406 9.62 23.69 -6.04
C LYS A 406 8.54 23.40 -7.10
N LYS A 407 8.53 22.21 -7.71
CA LYS A 407 7.56 21.77 -8.72
C LYS A 407 6.40 20.99 -8.10
N GLY A 408 6.54 20.53 -6.87
CA GLY A 408 5.55 19.70 -6.18
C GLY A 408 6.21 18.54 -5.46
N SER A 409 5.40 17.67 -4.87
CA SER A 409 5.88 16.41 -4.28
C SER A 409 5.94 15.30 -5.33
N ASP A 410 7.01 14.52 -5.27
CA ASP A 410 7.23 13.38 -6.17
C ASP A 410 6.00 12.45 -6.17
N PHE A 411 5.40 12.22 -5.00
CA PHE A 411 4.19 11.41 -4.87
C PHE A 411 3.01 12.00 -5.65
N ILE A 412 2.65 13.26 -5.43
CA ILE A 412 1.43 13.85 -6.00
C ILE A 412 1.58 14.07 -7.50
N GLN A 413 2.74 14.53 -7.94
CA GLN A 413 2.99 14.75 -9.37
C GLN A 413 2.96 13.42 -10.14
N THR A 414 3.68 12.40 -9.65
CA THR A 414 3.67 11.04 -10.25
C THR A 414 2.27 10.43 -10.23
N LEU A 415 1.52 10.60 -9.13
CA LEU A 415 0.15 10.11 -9.01
C LEU A 415 -0.75 10.68 -10.11
N VAL A 416 -0.71 11.99 -10.33
CA VAL A 416 -1.54 12.66 -11.34
C VAL A 416 -1.15 12.23 -12.75
N GLU A 417 0.14 12.08 -13.03
CA GLU A 417 0.65 11.60 -14.32
C GLU A 417 0.15 10.17 -14.61
N VAL A 418 0.35 9.24 -13.66
CA VAL A 418 -0.05 7.83 -13.81
C VAL A 418 -1.56 7.68 -13.98
N LEU A 419 -2.38 8.37 -13.17
CA LEU A 419 -3.84 8.27 -13.26
C LEU A 419 -4.40 8.88 -14.55
N ARG A 420 -3.77 9.92 -15.10
CA ARG A 420 -4.19 10.51 -16.38
C ARG A 420 -3.83 9.62 -17.56
N ALA A 421 -2.74 8.88 -17.47
CA ALA A 421 -2.25 8.04 -18.55
C ALA A 421 -3.08 6.76 -18.73
N ASP A 422 -3.56 6.14 -17.64
CA ASP A 422 -4.49 5.00 -17.68
C ASP A 422 -5.59 5.11 -16.62
N PRO A 423 -6.61 5.96 -16.86
CA PRO A 423 -7.65 6.22 -15.88
C PRO A 423 -8.65 5.07 -15.68
N LYS A 424 -8.62 4.05 -16.55
CA LYS A 424 -9.52 2.88 -16.52
C LYS A 424 -8.93 1.69 -15.75
N ALA A 425 -7.63 1.71 -15.47
CA ALA A 425 -6.99 0.66 -14.67
C ALA A 425 -7.48 0.64 -13.22
N ASP A 426 -7.24 -0.50 -12.56
CA ASP A 426 -7.49 -0.63 -11.13
C ASP A 426 -6.58 0.30 -10.33
N LEU A 427 -7.15 0.99 -9.34
CA LEU A 427 -6.45 2.00 -8.56
C LEU A 427 -5.31 1.40 -7.72
N LEU A 428 -5.40 0.16 -7.22
CA LEU A 428 -4.28 -0.46 -6.49
C LEU A 428 -3.10 -0.75 -7.41
N GLU A 429 -3.37 -1.16 -8.65
CA GLU A 429 -2.32 -1.33 -9.67
C GLU A 429 -1.69 0.01 -10.04
N LEU A 430 -2.50 1.05 -10.23
CA LEU A 430 -1.99 2.40 -10.47
C LEU A 430 -1.14 2.88 -9.29
N MET A 431 -1.54 2.65 -8.04
CA MET A 431 -0.72 3.00 -6.87
C MET A 431 0.59 2.21 -6.81
N THR A 432 0.59 0.95 -7.26
CA THR A 432 1.79 0.13 -7.38
C THR A 432 2.76 0.73 -8.42
N GLU A 433 2.24 1.23 -9.53
CA GLU A 433 3.03 1.91 -10.55
C GLU A 433 3.55 3.27 -10.08
N VAL A 434 2.73 4.07 -9.39
CA VAL A 434 3.19 5.32 -8.76
C VAL A 434 4.33 5.02 -7.78
N ASN A 435 4.20 3.97 -6.96
CA ASN A 435 5.27 3.58 -6.05
C ASN A 435 6.53 3.15 -6.79
N ARG A 436 6.43 2.41 -7.90
CA ARG A 436 7.58 2.03 -8.74
C ARG A 436 8.34 3.26 -9.21
N GLN A 437 7.65 4.23 -9.82
CA GLN A 437 8.27 5.44 -10.35
C GLN A 437 8.89 6.28 -9.23
N VAL A 438 8.18 6.47 -8.11
CA VAL A 438 8.72 7.19 -6.93
C VAL A 438 9.98 6.51 -6.37
N CYS A 439 10.01 5.18 -6.34
CA CYS A 439 11.18 4.42 -5.90
C CYS A 439 12.39 4.55 -6.84
N GLU A 440 12.17 4.87 -8.11
CA GLU A 440 13.23 5.07 -9.10
C GLU A 440 13.87 6.46 -9.00
N LEU A 441 13.14 7.45 -8.47
CA LEU A 441 13.64 8.81 -8.27
C LEU A 441 14.75 8.87 -7.23
N ASP A 442 15.79 9.64 -7.52
CA ASP A 442 16.82 10.02 -6.55
C ASP A 442 16.50 11.43 -6.05
N VAL A 443 16.33 11.56 -4.73
CA VAL A 443 15.96 12.83 -4.12
C VAL A 443 17.16 13.42 -3.37
N LEU A 444 17.40 14.72 -3.53
CA LEU A 444 18.37 15.45 -2.73
C LEU A 444 17.70 15.97 -1.46
N GLY A 445 18.32 15.70 -0.31
CA GLY A 445 17.82 16.22 0.96
C GLY A 445 18.11 17.72 1.08
N PRO A 446 17.26 18.51 1.75
CA PRO A 446 17.51 19.96 1.94
C PRO A 446 18.79 20.24 2.74
N ASP A 447 19.25 19.25 3.52
CA ASP A 447 20.41 19.39 4.41
C ASP A 447 21.65 18.58 3.97
N CYS A 448 21.58 17.83 2.86
CA CYS A 448 22.71 17.03 2.39
C CYS A 448 22.67 16.77 0.87
N ASP A 449 23.85 16.84 0.24
CA ASP A 449 24.05 16.52 -1.19
C ASP A 449 23.95 15.01 -1.50
N ASP A 450 23.83 14.17 -0.46
CA ASP A 450 23.62 12.74 -0.63
C ASP A 450 22.26 12.43 -1.25
N ARG A 451 22.27 11.55 -2.25
CA ARG A 451 21.04 10.99 -2.82
C ARG A 451 20.30 10.14 -1.80
N ARG A 452 19.00 10.33 -1.73
CA ARG A 452 18.07 9.57 -0.90
C ARG A 452 16.99 8.93 -1.78
N LYS A 453 16.37 7.88 -1.24
CA LYS A 453 15.27 7.16 -1.88
C LYS A 453 13.96 7.48 -1.17
N ALA A 454 12.88 7.43 -1.94
CA ALA A 454 11.51 7.54 -1.44
C ALA A 454 10.77 6.21 -1.71
N CYS A 455 9.82 5.88 -0.85
CA CYS A 455 8.98 4.71 -1.01
C CYS A 455 7.61 5.01 -0.39
N LEU A 456 6.55 4.69 -1.12
CA LEU A 456 5.19 4.82 -0.63
C LEU A 456 4.84 3.64 0.27
N GLU A 457 3.82 3.84 1.11
CA GLU A 457 3.11 2.74 1.76
C GLU A 457 1.64 2.80 1.36
N ILE A 458 1.11 1.72 0.80
CA ILE A 458 -0.27 1.59 0.34
C ILE A 458 -0.98 0.65 1.30
N ARG A 459 -2.01 1.12 2.02
CA ARG A 459 -2.84 0.29 2.90
C ARG A 459 -4.22 0.14 2.28
N SER A 460 -4.72 -1.09 2.16
CA SER A 460 -6.01 -1.36 1.54
C SER A 460 -6.83 -2.38 2.32
N SER A 461 -8.10 -2.06 2.51
CA SER A 461 -9.19 -2.96 2.90
C SER A 461 -10.29 -3.00 1.83
N LEU A 462 -9.94 -2.61 0.59
CA LEU A 462 -10.84 -2.73 -0.55
C LEU A 462 -11.21 -4.18 -0.80
N ARG A 463 -12.47 -4.42 -1.10
CA ARG A 463 -13.03 -5.75 -1.35
C ARG A 463 -13.39 -5.98 -2.81
N ARG A 464 -13.28 -4.95 -3.64
CA ARG A 464 -13.56 -4.99 -5.07
C ARG A 464 -12.55 -4.14 -5.82
N ARG A 465 -12.42 -4.40 -7.11
CA ARG A 465 -11.66 -3.58 -8.05
C ARG A 465 -12.22 -2.16 -8.05
N LEU A 466 -11.33 -1.17 -8.07
CA LEU A 466 -11.68 0.24 -8.04
C LEU A 466 -11.08 0.95 -9.25
N CYS A 467 -11.87 1.18 -10.29
CA CYS A 467 -11.46 2.00 -11.43
C CYS A 467 -12.21 3.33 -11.38
N LEU A 468 -11.50 4.46 -11.31
CA LEU A 468 -12.11 5.79 -11.09
C LEU A 468 -12.77 6.38 -12.33
N GLN A 469 -12.40 5.92 -13.52
CA GLN A 469 -13.08 6.24 -14.77
C GLN A 469 -13.73 4.98 -15.32
N VAL A 470 -15.04 5.07 -15.58
CA VAL A 470 -15.88 4.00 -16.14
C VAL A 470 -15.90 4.13 -17.66
#